data_AF-A0A965REQ6-F1
#
_entry.id   AF-A0A965REQ6-F1
#
_cell.length_a   1.000
_cell.length_b   1.000
_cell.length_c   1.000
_cell.angle_alpha   90.00
_cell.angle_beta   90.00
_cell.angle_gamma   90.00
#
_symmetry.space_group_name_H-M   'P 1'
#
loop_
_entity.id
_entity.type
_entity.pdbx_description
1 polymer ?
#
loop_
_entity_poly.entity_id
_entity_poly.type
_entity_poly.pdbx_seq_one_letter_code
_entity_poly.pdbx_strand_id
1 'polypeptide(L)' 'MIINFGDVPVKKFLIALCALASFAASAEWVLISKNEFGTSLYIDPNIKIKGNVRMFWHMQDLSKADSQGDMSYRGIWQYD' A
#
# COMPACT_ATOMS: atom_id res chain seq x y z
N MET A 1 5.38 -4.49 -42.63
CA MET A 1 6.03 -3.50 -41.73
C MET A 1 6.54 -4.28 -40.52
N ILE A 2 7.86 -4.48 -40.45
CA ILE A 2 8.51 -5.16 -39.32
C ILE A 2 8.97 -4.04 -38.39
N ILE A 3 8.46 -3.99 -37.17
CA ILE A 3 8.93 -3.02 -36.17
C ILE A 3 10.22 -3.59 -35.59
N ASN A 4 11.32 -2.90 -35.88
CA ASN A 4 12.67 -3.26 -35.43
C ASN A 4 12.96 -2.53 -34.11
N PHE A 5 13.05 -3.26 -33.00
CA PHE A 5 13.39 -2.69 -31.69
C PHE A 5 14.92 -2.57 -31.56
N GLY A 6 15.53 -1.72 -32.38
CA GLY A 6 16.95 -1.38 -32.25
C GLY A 6 17.19 -0.64 -30.93
N ASP A 7 18.11 -1.16 -30.11
CA ASP A 7 18.71 -0.57 -28.92
C ASP A 7 17.82 0.43 -28.16
N VAL A 8 16.67 -0.02 -27.66
CA VAL A 8 16.08 0.66 -26.51
C VAL A 8 17.04 0.36 -25.36
N PRO A 9 17.87 1.31 -24.89
CA PRO A 9 18.76 1.03 -23.78
C PRO A 9 17.90 0.51 -22.65
N VAL A 10 18.23 -0.67 -22.11
CA VAL A 10 17.44 -1.43 -21.12
C VAL A 10 16.85 -0.52 -20.03
N LYS A 11 17.59 0.54 -19.67
CA LYS A 11 17.15 1.64 -18.82
C LYS A 11 15.80 2.28 -19.22
N LYS A 12 15.60 2.67 -20.49
CA LYS A 12 14.35 3.28 -20.98
C LYS A 12 13.18 2.30 -20.93
N PHE A 13 13.43 1.02 -21.23
CA PHE A 13 12.41 -0.02 -21.13
C PHE A 13 11.99 -0.27 -19.67
N LEU A 14 12.95 -0.35 -18.74
CA LEU A 14 12.66 -0.51 -17.31
C LEU A 14 11.91 0.69 -16.73
N ILE A 15 12.25 1.92 -17.15
CA ILE A 15 11.51 3.13 -16.73
C ILE A 15 10.06 3.07 -17.21
N ALA A 16 9.84 2.69 -18.48
CA ALA A 16 8.49 2.55 -19.02
C ALA A 16 7.69 1.44 -18.31
N LEU A 17 8.32 0.31 -18.02
CA LEU A 17 7.71 -0.81 -17.30
C LEU A 17 7.32 -0.41 -15.86
N CYS A 18 8.21 0.28 -15.14
CA CYS A 18 7.90 0.79 -13.81
C CYS A 18 6.77 1.81 -13.84
N ALA A 19 6.77 2.73 -14.81
CA ALA A 19 5.71 3.73 -14.95
C ALA A 19 4.34 3.08 -15.21
N LEU A 20 4.28 2.03 -16.03
CA LEU A 20 3.05 1.29 -16.31
C LEU A 20 2.58 0.44 -15.12
N ALA A 21 3.51 -0.18 -14.38
CA ALA A 21 3.19 -0.99 -13.20
C ALA A 21 2.61 -0.17 -12.04
N SER A 22 2.98 1.12 -11.92
CA SER A 22 2.47 2.02 -10.89
C SER A 22 0.96 2.25 -10.93
N PHE A 23 0.30 2.01 -12.08
CA PHE A 23 -1.16 2.14 -12.21
C PHE A 23 -1.93 0.87 -11.81
N ALA A 24 -1.25 -0.28 -11.69
CA ALA A 24 -1.91 -1.56 -11.44
C ALA A 24 -2.14 -1.86 -9.95
N ALA A 25 -1.49 -1.12 -9.04
CA ALA A 25 -1.57 -1.34 -7.60
C ALA A 25 -2.42 -0.26 -6.92
N SER A 26 -3.75 -0.39 -6.98
CA SER A 26 -4.67 0.42 -6.15
C SER A 26 -4.90 -0.25 -4.79
N ALA A 27 -3.90 -0.17 -3.91
CA ALA A 27 -4.16 -0.37 -2.48
C ALA A 27 -4.74 0.94 -1.94
N GLU A 28 -6.06 1.12 -2.11
CA GLU A 28 -6.75 2.32 -1.63
C GLU A 28 -6.98 2.18 -0.13
N TRP A 29 -5.99 2.59 0.65
CA TRP A 29 -6.10 2.70 2.09
C TRP A 29 -7.17 3.74 2.42
N VAL A 30 -8.20 3.32 3.15
CA VAL A 30 -9.31 4.19 3.53
C VAL A 30 -9.03 4.74 4.93
N LEU A 31 -8.99 6.07 5.07
CA LEU A 31 -8.93 6.73 6.37
C LEU A 31 -10.24 6.49 7.12
N ILE A 32 -10.18 5.86 8.29
CA ILE A 32 -11.38 5.56 9.11
C ILE A 32 -11.47 6.42 10.36
N SER A 33 -10.36 6.90 10.88
CA SER A 33 -10.36 7.85 11.98
C SER A 33 -9.06 8.64 12.06
N LYS A 34 -9.13 9.81 12.69
CA LYS A 34 -7.98 10.61 13.09
C LYS A 34 -8.23 11.10 14.52
N ASN A 35 -7.28 10.87 15.42
CA ASN A 35 -7.43 11.30 16.81
C ASN A 35 -7.03 12.78 16.99
N GLU A 36 -7.28 13.32 18.19
CA GLU A 36 -6.96 14.71 18.54
C GLU A 36 -5.47 15.07 18.44
N PHE A 37 -4.60 14.08 18.56
CA PHE A 37 -3.15 14.25 18.42
C PHE A 37 -2.70 14.23 16.95
N GLY A 38 -3.60 13.94 16.01
CA GLY A 38 -3.33 13.88 14.57
C GLY A 38 -2.86 12.52 14.05
N THR A 39 -2.88 11.47 14.88
CA THR A 39 -2.62 10.10 14.45
C THR A 39 -3.80 9.60 13.62
N SER A 40 -3.51 9.08 12.43
CA SER A 40 -4.50 8.62 11.47
C SER A 40 -4.54 7.09 11.45
N LEU A 41 -5.74 6.53 11.34
CA LEU A 41 -5.98 5.10 11.21
C LEU A 41 -6.59 4.81 9.85
N TYR A 42 -5.94 3.93 9.10
CA TYR A 42 -6.36 3.49 7.77
C TYR A 42 -6.66 1.99 7.76
N ILE A 43 -7.54 1.57 6.85
CA ILE A 43 -7.80 0.15 6.56
C ILE A 43 -7.62 -0.14 5.07
N ASP A 44 -7.21 -1.36 4.76
CA ASP A 44 -7.37 -1.94 3.43
C ASP A 44 -8.80 -2.49 3.32
N PRO A 45 -9.65 -1.98 2.41
CA PRO A 45 -11.02 -2.47 2.26
C PRO A 45 -11.09 -3.91 1.70
N ASN A 46 -9.97 -4.48 1.25
CA ASN A 46 -9.90 -5.84 0.71
C ASN A 46 -9.87 -6.90 1.83
N ILE A 47 -11.04 -7.18 2.40
CA ILE A 47 -11.22 -8.22 3.43
C ILE A 47 -10.84 -9.59 2.87
N LYS A 48 -9.94 -10.30 3.57
CA LYS A 48 -9.58 -11.70 3.30
C LYS A 48 -10.38 -12.61 4.21
N ILE A 49 -10.95 -13.67 3.65
CA ILE A 49 -11.69 -14.69 4.40
C ILE A 49 -10.88 -15.98 4.38
N LYS A 50 -10.61 -16.55 5.56
CA LYS A 50 -9.89 -17.81 5.71
C LYS A 50 -10.61 -18.70 6.72
N GLY A 51 -11.37 -19.67 6.22
CA GLY A 51 -12.31 -20.43 7.05
C GLY A 51 -13.42 -19.52 7.57
N ASN A 52 -13.63 -19.50 8.89
CA ASN A 52 -14.60 -18.63 9.54
C ASN A 52 -14.02 -17.26 9.92
N VAL A 53 -12.73 -17.01 9.67
CA VAL A 53 -12.06 -15.77 10.10
C VAL A 53 -12.08 -14.74 8.97
N ARG A 54 -12.48 -13.52 9.31
CA ARG A 54 -12.34 -12.32 8.47
C ARG A 54 -11.10 -11.56 8.90
N MET A 55 -10.25 -11.21 7.94
CA MET A 55 -8.98 -10.53 8.16
C MET A 55 -8.90 -9.29 7.29
N PHE A 56 -8.41 -8.19 7.83
CA PHE A 56 -8.04 -7.03 7.02
C PHE A 56 -6.82 -6.33 7.58
N TRP A 57 -6.10 -5.67 6.69
CA TRP A 57 -4.94 -4.87 7.06
C TRP A 57 -5.40 -3.52 7.61
N HIS A 58 -4.70 -3.05 8.64
CA HIS A 58 -4.83 -1.69 9.15
C HIS A 58 -3.45 -1.03 9.22
N MET A 59 -3.43 0.30 9.17
CA MET A 59 -2.23 1.10 9.33
C MET A 59 -2.50 2.26 10.27
N GLN A 60 -1.63 2.49 11.24
CA GLN A 60 -1.61 3.70 12.06
C GLN A 60 -0.47 4.57 11.59
N ASP A 61 -0.77 5.81 11.22
CA ASP A 61 0.20 6.84 10.87
C ASP A 61 0.26 7.86 12.01
N LEU A 62 1.37 7.87 12.74
CA LEU A 62 1.54 8.66 13.95
C LEU A 62 1.82 10.11 13.58
N SER A 63 1.28 11.04 14.36
CA SER A 63 1.59 12.46 14.19
C SER A 63 3.00 12.84 14.61
N LYS A 64 3.65 11.99 15.41
CA LYS A 64 5.01 12.15 15.91
C LYS A 64 5.65 10.78 16.09
N ALA A 65 6.97 10.75 16.01
CA ALA A 65 7.72 9.52 16.22
C ALA A 65 7.49 8.98 17.64
N ASP A 66 7.43 7.66 17.75
CA ASP A 66 7.35 6.98 19.03
C ASP A 66 8.74 6.94 19.72
N SER A 67 8.83 6.22 20.84
CA SER A 67 10.11 6.05 21.56
C SER A 67 11.20 5.31 20.77
N GLN A 68 10.82 4.56 19.74
CA GLN A 68 11.73 3.81 18.87
C GLN A 68 12.08 4.60 17.59
N GLY A 69 11.43 5.74 17.36
CA GLY A 69 11.60 6.55 16.15
C GLY A 69 10.63 6.20 15.03
N ASP A 70 9.68 5.29 15.28
CA ASP A 70 8.70 4.85 14.29
C ASP A 70 7.62 5.90 14.08
N MET A 71 7.24 6.11 12.83
CA MET A 71 6.19 7.05 12.42
C MET A 71 4.90 6.34 11.99
N SER A 72 4.94 5.03 11.76
CA SER A 72 3.74 4.28 11.39
C SER A 72 3.86 2.80 11.74
N TYR A 73 2.71 2.15 11.91
CA TYR A 73 2.59 0.72 12.13
C TYR A 73 1.59 0.11 11.17
N ARG A 74 1.87 -1.11 10.70
CA ARG A 74 0.91 -1.92 9.93
C ARG A 74 0.66 -3.23 10.65
N GLY A 75 -0.62 -3.62 10.73
CA GLY A 75 -1.03 -4.86 11.36
C GLY A 75 -2.23 -5.51 10.65
N ILE A 76 -2.62 -6.68 11.14
CA ILE A 76 -3.80 -7.41 10.68
C ILE A 76 -4.77 -7.49 11.84
N TRP A 77 -6.00 -7.05 11.63
CA TRP A 77 -7.10 -7.38 12.53
C TRP A 77 -7.81 -8.64 12.05
N GLN A 78 -8.22 -9.48 12.99
CA GLN A 78 -8.87 -10.76 12.75
C GLN A 78 -10.15 -10.84 13.60
N TYR A 79 -11.23 -11.28 12.99
CA TYR A 79 -12.55 -11.42 13.60
C TYR A 79 -13.16 -12.77 13.19
N ASP A 80 -13.91 -13.40 14.09
CA ASP A 80 -14.65 -14.65 13.89
C ASP A 80 -16.15 -14.44 13.57
#